data_AF-A0A4R5XFS4-F1
#
_entry.id   AF-A0A4R5XFS4-F1
#
_cell.length_a   1.000
_cell.length_b   1.000
_cell.length_c   1.000
_cell.angle_alpha   90.00
_cell.angle_beta   90.00
_cell.angle_gamma   90.00
#
_symmetry.space_group_name_H-M   'P 1'
#
loop_
_entity.id
_entity.type
_entity.pdbx_description
1 polymer ?
#
loop_
_entity_poly.entity_id
_entity_poly.type
_entity_poly.pdbx_seq_one_letter_code
_entity_poly.pdbx_strand_id
1 'polypeptide(L)'
;MGLDDMIIVNDFSFCLDHGSEYCHICGCDYRTVNNFQIEGELSATTYILTTCTIQRRQPINAFDLGAVRKGRSETYKCKNHRAVDCSNCFDWVGIVMAEARQAAKDSKWLEKRKKYLDACD
;
A
#
# COMPACT_ATOMS: atom_id res chain seq x y z
N MET A 1 9.06 22.45 -1.72
CA MET A 1 7.97 21.49 -1.47
C MET A 1 7.11 22.11 -0.38
N GLY A 2 5.88 22.51 -0.71
CA GLY A 2 4.98 23.10 0.26
C GLY A 2 4.51 22.03 1.25
N LEU A 3 4.24 22.42 2.49
CA LEU A 3 3.75 21.50 3.53
C LEU A 3 2.30 21.05 3.29
N ASP A 4 1.62 21.60 2.26
CA ASP A 4 0.18 21.44 2.03
C ASP A 4 -0.16 20.43 0.91
N ASP A 5 0.82 19.73 0.33
CA ASP A 5 0.60 18.84 -0.85
C ASP A 5 0.26 17.38 -0.48
N MET A 6 -0.02 17.12 0.80
CA MET A 6 -0.16 15.77 1.37
C MET A 6 -1.46 15.63 2.16
N ILE A 7 -2.01 14.43 2.16
CA ILE A 7 -3.09 14.01 3.06
C ILE A 7 -2.64 12.86 3.93
N ILE A 8 -3.23 12.75 5.11
CA ILE A 8 -3.04 11.62 6.01
C ILE A 8 -4.34 10.82 6.04
N VAL A 9 -4.25 9.51 5.82
CA VAL A 9 -5.38 8.59 5.93
C VAL A 9 -4.92 7.38 6.72
N ASN A 10 -5.48 7.22 7.93
CA ASN A 10 -5.08 6.18 8.89
C ASN A 10 -3.54 6.09 9.01
N ASP A 11 -2.94 7.20 9.42
CA ASP A 11 -1.50 7.43 9.62
C ASP A 11 -0.59 7.42 8.37
N PHE A 12 -1.08 6.98 7.21
CA PHE A 12 -0.29 6.97 5.98
C PHE A 12 -0.42 8.27 5.19
N SER A 13 0.68 8.66 4.55
CA SER A 13 0.79 9.86 3.73
C SER A 13 0.50 9.59 2.25
N PHE A 14 -0.31 10.44 1.62
CA PHE A 14 -0.64 10.36 0.20
C PHE A 14 -0.65 11.74 -0.45
N CYS A 15 -0.56 11.79 -1.78
CA CYS A 15 -0.76 13.00 -2.55
C CYS A 15 -2.16 13.61 -2.30
N LEU A 16 -2.22 14.91 -2.04
CA LEU A 16 -3.49 15.63 -1.82
C LEU A 16 -4.46 15.49 -3.00
N ASP A 17 -3.98 15.71 -4.22
CA ASP A 17 -4.84 15.79 -5.41
C ASP A 17 -5.23 14.42 -5.97
N HIS A 18 -4.33 13.45 -5.84
CA HIS A 18 -4.46 12.15 -6.53
C HIS A 18 -4.57 10.95 -5.59
N GLY A 19 -4.36 11.13 -4.28
CA GLY A 19 -4.51 10.08 -3.27
C GLY A 19 -3.47 8.96 -3.35
N SER A 20 -2.48 9.06 -4.23
CA SER A 20 -1.43 8.04 -4.39
C SER A 20 -0.22 8.32 -3.51
N GLU A 21 0.40 7.26 -2.98
CA GLU A 21 1.70 7.35 -2.30
C GLU A 21 2.80 7.79 -3.27
N TYR A 22 2.75 7.31 -4.52
CA TYR A 22 3.65 7.75 -5.58
C TYR A 22 2.84 8.38 -6.70
N CYS A 23 2.87 9.71 -6.76
CA CYS A 23 2.18 10.44 -7.79
C CYS A 23 3.16 10.93 -8.86
N HIS A 24 3.10 10.33 -10.06
CA HIS A 24 3.90 10.76 -11.20
C HIS A 24 3.44 12.11 -11.78
N ILE A 25 2.22 12.56 -11.46
CA ILE A 25 1.65 13.85 -11.91
C ILE A 25 2.20 14.99 -11.05
N CYS A 26 2.12 14.86 -9.73
CA CYS A 26 2.61 15.86 -8.78
C CYS A 26 4.11 15.72 -8.45
N GLY A 27 4.72 14.57 -8.79
CA GLY A 27 6.12 14.27 -8.52
C GLY A 27 6.43 13.97 -7.05
N CYS A 28 5.42 13.61 -6.24
CA CYS A 28 5.60 13.25 -4.83
C CYS A 28 5.71 11.73 -4.65
N ASP A 29 6.52 11.32 -3.67
CA ASP A 29 6.76 9.93 -3.31
C ASP A 29 6.81 9.77 -1.78
N TYR A 30 5.72 9.29 -1.21
CA TYR A 30 5.53 9.01 0.21
C TYR A 30 5.78 7.54 0.56
N ARG A 31 6.19 6.70 -0.40
CA ARG A 31 6.40 5.27 -0.13
C ARG A 31 7.45 5.03 0.95
N THR A 32 8.50 5.85 0.99
CA THR A 32 9.56 5.71 2.01
C THR A 32 9.02 5.91 3.43
N VAL A 33 8.23 6.96 3.67
CA VAL A 33 7.68 7.22 5.01
C VAL A 33 6.65 6.17 5.41
N ASN A 34 5.78 5.78 4.47
CA ASN A 34 4.77 4.76 4.74
C ASN A 34 5.40 3.37 4.93
N ASN A 35 6.45 3.04 4.20
CA ASN A 35 7.21 1.80 4.40
C ASN A 35 7.83 1.75 5.80
N PHE A 36 8.36 2.86 6.30
CA PHE A 36 8.88 2.93 7.65
C PHE A 36 7.79 2.67 8.71
N GLN A 37 6.59 3.18 8.51
CA GLN A 37 5.44 2.88 9.38
C GLN A 37 5.07 1.39 9.34
N ILE A 38 4.98 0.79 8.14
CA ILE A 38 4.74 -0.64 7.98
C ILE A 38 5.79 -1.46 8.73
N GLU A 39 7.07 -1.15 8.54
CA GLU A 39 8.16 -1.85 9.19
C GLU A 39 8.07 -1.80 10.72
N GLY A 40 7.60 -0.68 11.28
CA GLY A 40 7.34 -0.53 12.72
C GLY A 40 6.19 -1.40 13.25
N GLU A 41 5.20 -1.73 12.41
CA GLU A 41 4.04 -2.54 12.78
C GLU A 41 4.23 -4.05 12.52
N LEU A 42 5.26 -4.44 11.77
CA LEU A 42 5.53 -5.85 11.46
C LEU A 42 6.26 -6.58 12.59
N SER A 43 5.80 -7.80 12.89
CA SER A 43 6.56 -8.71 13.77
C SER A 43 7.89 -9.12 13.12
N ALA A 44 8.90 -9.46 13.92
CA ALA A 44 10.22 -9.87 13.42
C ALA A 44 10.17 -11.03 12.39
N THR A 45 9.29 -12.02 12.64
CA THR A 45 9.08 -13.16 11.71
C THR A 45 8.45 -12.72 10.40
N THR A 46 7.55 -11.74 10.45
CA THR A 46 6.90 -11.18 9.26
C THR A 46 7.86 -10.30 8.48
N TYR A 47 8.63 -9.46 9.17
CA TYR A 47 9.62 -8.55 8.60
C TYR A 47 10.58 -9.27 7.65
N ILE A 48 11.15 -10.42 8.06
CA ILE A 48 12.09 -11.20 7.23
C ILE A 48 11.45 -11.67 5.91
N LEU A 49 10.17 -12.02 5.93
CA LEU A 49 9.44 -12.46 4.73
C LEU A 49 9.09 -11.31 3.79
N THR A 50 9.06 -10.07 4.30
CA THR A 50 8.56 -8.91 3.56
C THR A 50 9.58 -7.83 3.25
N THR A 51 10.78 -7.84 3.84
CA THR A 51 11.79 -6.78 3.62
C THR A 51 12.10 -6.53 2.14
N CYS A 52 12.32 -7.58 1.35
CA CYS A 52 12.56 -7.44 -0.10
C CYS A 52 11.29 -7.05 -0.88
N THR A 53 10.12 -7.32 -0.32
CA THR A 53 8.81 -7.14 -0.96
C THR A 53 8.27 -5.74 -0.72
N ILE A 54 8.49 -5.16 0.46
CA ILE A 54 8.07 -3.79 0.83
C ILE A 54 8.74 -2.76 -0.07
N GLN A 55 10.00 -2.96 -0.45
CA GLN A 55 10.70 -2.04 -1.35
C GLN A 55 10.20 -2.11 -2.80
N ARG A 56 9.58 -3.23 -3.21
CA ARG A 56 9.14 -3.50 -4.59
C ARG A 56 7.62 -3.52 -4.75
N ARG A 57 6.87 -3.27 -3.67
CA ARG A 57 5.41 -3.24 -3.68
C ARG A 57 4.89 -2.18 -4.62
N GLN A 58 3.67 -2.37 -5.10
CA GLN A 58 2.99 -1.33 -5.84
C GLN A 58 2.63 -0.15 -4.92
N PRO A 59 2.66 1.10 -5.43
CA PRO A 59 2.15 2.24 -4.69
C PRO A 59 0.66 2.07 -4.40
N ILE A 60 0.25 2.44 -3.19
CA ILE A 60 -1.15 2.43 -2.79
C ILE A 60 -1.80 3.75 -3.23
N ASN A 61 -3.07 3.68 -3.58
CA ASN A 61 -3.93 4.85 -3.79
C ASN A 61 -5.11 4.81 -2.82
N ALA A 62 -5.14 5.76 -1.88
CA ALA A 62 -6.18 5.87 -0.87
C ALA A 62 -7.56 6.15 -1.49
N PHE A 63 -7.62 6.95 -2.56
CA PHE A 63 -8.88 7.28 -3.23
C PHE A 63 -9.46 6.08 -3.97
N ASP A 64 -8.61 5.27 -4.61
CA ASP A 64 -9.02 4.02 -5.26
C ASP A 64 -9.56 3.01 -4.23
N LEU A 65 -9.02 3.04 -3.01
CA LEU A 65 -9.50 2.25 -1.87
C LEU A 65 -10.67 2.90 -1.12
N GLY A 66 -11.22 4.00 -1.66
CA GLY A 66 -12.46 4.61 -1.20
C GLY A 66 -12.31 5.64 -0.09
N ALA A 67 -11.14 6.25 0.08
CA ALA A 67 -10.98 7.43 0.92
C ALA A 67 -11.67 8.65 0.31
N VAL A 68 -12.44 9.36 1.13
CA VAL A 68 -13.20 10.55 0.73
C VAL A 68 -13.09 11.61 1.81
N ARG A 69 -12.86 12.86 1.42
CA ARG A 69 -12.74 13.97 2.37
C ARG A 69 -14.01 14.18 3.18
N LYS A 70 -13.88 14.43 4.48
CA LYS A 70 -15.01 14.73 5.38
C LYS A 70 -15.38 16.22 5.32
N GLY A 71 -16.17 16.59 4.32
CA GLY A 71 -16.66 17.97 4.18
C GLY A 71 -15.51 18.96 4.02
N ARG A 72 -15.42 19.97 4.91
CA ARG A 72 -14.32 20.95 4.93
C ARG A 72 -13.15 20.57 5.85
N SER A 73 -13.21 19.41 6.51
CA SER A 73 -12.13 18.92 7.37
C SER A 73 -10.95 18.40 6.54
N GLU A 74 -9.77 18.38 7.14
CA GLU A 74 -8.57 17.71 6.60
C GLU A 74 -8.58 16.19 6.80
N THR A 75 -9.62 15.66 7.47
CA THR A 75 -9.76 14.21 7.72
C THR A 75 -10.47 13.48 6.58
N TYR A 76 -10.11 12.21 6.42
CA TYR A 76 -10.65 11.32 5.38
C TYR A 76 -11.47 10.19 5.99
N LYS A 77 -12.61 9.89 5.38
CA LYS A 77 -13.48 8.78 5.76
C LYS A 77 -13.55 7.76 4.64
N CYS A 78 -13.81 6.51 4.99
CA CYS A 78 -14.09 5.50 3.97
C CYS A 78 -15.49 5.68 3.39
N LYS A 79 -15.64 5.39 2.10
CA LYS A 79 -16.92 5.48 1.38
C LYS A 79 -17.96 4.50 1.94
N ASN A 80 -17.52 3.31 2.38
CA ASN A 80 -18.40 2.23 2.79
C ASN A 80 -18.96 2.43 4.21
N HIS A 81 -18.07 2.50 5.22
CA HIS A 81 -18.47 2.60 6.62
C HIS A 81 -18.67 4.05 7.09
N ARG A 82 -18.25 5.05 6.30
CA ARG A 82 -18.31 6.49 6.62
C ARG A 82 -17.55 6.88 7.91
N ALA A 83 -16.75 5.97 8.43
CA ALA A 83 -15.84 6.21 9.55
C ALA A 83 -14.59 6.93 9.04
N VAL A 84 -14.15 7.94 9.79
CA VAL A 84 -12.84 8.57 9.63
C VAL A 84 -11.77 7.54 9.97
N ASP A 85 -10.72 7.47 9.16
CA ASP A 85 -9.59 6.55 9.37
C ASP A 85 -10.07 5.12 9.69
N CYS A 86 -10.94 4.60 8.82
CA CYS A 86 -11.57 3.31 9.04
C CYS A 86 -10.55 2.18 9.01
N SER A 87 -10.21 1.65 10.19
CA SER A 87 -9.25 0.55 10.36
C SER A 87 -9.57 -0.70 9.53
N ASN A 88 -10.85 -0.95 9.20
CA ASN A 88 -11.23 -2.09 8.37
C ASN A 88 -10.99 -1.87 6.87
N CYS A 89 -11.04 -0.63 6.39
CA CYS A 89 -10.86 -0.31 4.96
C CYS A 89 -9.42 0.15 4.66
N PHE A 90 -8.78 0.77 5.65
CA PHE A 90 -7.47 1.38 5.56
C PHE A 90 -6.45 0.60 6.38
N ASP A 91 -6.60 -0.73 6.43
CA ASP A 91 -5.59 -1.66 6.95
C ASP A 91 -4.43 -1.77 5.95
N TRP A 92 -3.62 -0.72 5.90
CA TRP A 92 -2.52 -0.60 4.93
C TRP A 92 -1.51 -1.73 5.07
N VAL A 93 -1.18 -2.10 6.32
CA VAL A 93 -0.29 -3.22 6.61
C VAL A 93 -0.90 -4.53 6.08
N GLY A 94 -2.18 -4.79 6.35
CA GLY A 94 -2.88 -5.97 5.83
C GLY A 94 -2.90 -6.02 4.31
N ILE A 95 -3.10 -4.89 3.63
CA ILE A 95 -3.07 -4.78 2.17
C ILE A 95 -1.69 -5.13 1.62
N VAL A 96 -0.62 -4.53 2.15
CA VAL A 96 0.76 -4.81 1.72
C VAL A 96 1.14 -6.26 1.99
N MET A 97 0.72 -6.81 3.13
CA MET A 97 0.93 -8.22 3.47
C MET A 97 0.20 -9.17 2.53
N ALA A 98 -1.02 -8.82 2.10
CA ALA A 98 -1.77 -9.61 1.14
C ALA A 98 -1.10 -9.60 -0.24
N GLU A 99 -0.64 -8.44 -0.71
CA GLU A 99 0.14 -8.29 -1.94
C GLU A 99 1.41 -9.14 -1.89
N ALA A 100 2.17 -9.06 -0.80
CA ALA A 100 3.40 -9.83 -0.62
C ALA A 100 3.16 -11.35 -0.67
N ARG A 101 2.07 -11.82 -0.04
CA ARG A 101 1.67 -13.23 -0.08
C ARG A 101 1.25 -13.66 -1.48
N GLN A 102 0.57 -12.80 -2.24
CA GLN A 102 0.15 -13.10 -3.61
C GLN A 102 1.37 -13.20 -4.54
N ALA A 103 2.29 -12.24 -4.46
CA ALA A 103 3.54 -12.27 -5.23
C ALA A 103 4.36 -13.54 -4.97
N ALA A 104 4.40 -14.01 -3.72
CA ALA A 104 5.07 -15.26 -3.35
C ALA A 104 4.38 -16.51 -3.93
N LYS A 105 3.04 -16.51 -4.04
CA LYS A 105 2.28 -17.60 -4.68
C LYS A 105 2.51 -17.60 -6.20
N ASP A 106 2.47 -16.45 -6.84
CA ASP A 106 2.64 -16.32 -8.29
C ASP A 106 4.05 -16.75 -8.73
N SER A 107 5.06 -16.38 -7.94
CA SER A 107 6.46 -16.83 -8.16
C SER A 107 6.57 -18.36 -8.13
N LYS A 108 5.98 -19.02 -7.13
CA LYS A 108 5.95 -20.49 -7.03
C LYS A 108 5.23 -21.14 -8.21
N TRP A 109 4.14 -20.53 -8.68
CA TRP A 109 3.41 -21.03 -9.83
C TRP A 109 4.24 -20.94 -11.12
N LEU A 110 4.93 -19.80 -11.34
CA LEU A 110 5.82 -19.60 -12.49
C LEU A 110 6.97 -20.61 -12.50
N GLU A 111 7.59 -20.87 -11.35
CA GLU A 111 8.64 -21.89 -11.22
C GLU A 111 8.13 -23.29 -11.58
N LYS A 112 6.94 -23.66 -11.08
CA LYS A 112 6.32 -24.95 -11.39
C LYS A 112 6.00 -25.07 -12.88
N ARG A 113 5.45 -24.02 -13.49
CA ARG A 113 5.15 -23.97 -14.93
C ARG A 113 6.41 -24.11 -15.77
N LYS A 114 7.49 -23.42 -15.40
CA LYS A 114 8.78 -23.54 -16.09
C LYS A 114 9.28 -24.99 -16.10
N LYS A 115 9.25 -25.66 -14.94
CA LYS A 115 9.63 -27.09 -14.84
C LYS A 115 8.80 -28.01 -15.74
N TYR A 116 7.51 -27.73 -15.93
CA TYR A 116 6.68 -28.51 -16.86
C TYR A 116 7.07 -28.28 -18.33
N LEU A 117 7.35 -27.03 -18.71
CA LEU A 117 7.79 -26.71 -20.07
C LEU A 117 9.14 -27.37 -20.37
N ASP A 118 10.11 -27.21 -19.46
CA ASP A 118 11.45 -27.80 -19.58
C ASP A 118 11.44 -29.35 -19.58
N ALA A 119 10.34 -29.99 -19.15
CA ALA A 119 10.18 -31.45 -19.14
C ALA A 119 9.43 -31.99 -20.37
N CYS A 120 8.89 -31.12 -21.23
CA CYS A 120 8.22 -31.47 -22.47
C CYS A 120 9.14 -31.31 -23.70
N ASP A 121 10.33 -30.75 -23.52
CA ASP A 121 11.42 -30.67 -24.51
C ASP A 121 12.41 -31.84 -24.32
#